data_AF-A0A3A1NDE0-F1
#
_entry.id   AF-A0A3A1NDE0-F1
#
_cell.length_a   1.000
_cell.length_b   1.000
_cell.length_c   1.000
_cell.angle_alpha   90.00
_cell.angle_beta   90.00
_cell.angle_gamma   90.00
#
_symmetry.space_group_name_H-M   'P 1'
#
loop_
_entity.id
_entity.type
_entity.pdbx_description
1 polymer ?
#
loop_
_entity_poly.entity_id
_entity_poly.type
_entity_poly.pdbx_seq_one_letter_code
_entity_poly.pdbx_strand_id
1 'polypeptide(L)'
;MRCFNERTIEFLNELRLNNNRVWFLENKNRFKKEVEIPFNTFTTDLIIELKPYIPNSNVVAKDCIFRIYRDVRFGMDKTPCKNHVSAMISPGGRKNKTTPGIYVEISGQAMRVLSGCYVLSTGEIEKVRGHIFNNLEKFDSLIKAPGFASTFGHIRGKSRAVFPAYIVML
;
A
#
# COMPACT_ATOMS: atom_id res chain seq x y z
N MET A 1 10.74 9.64 15.52
CA MET A 1 10.99 9.62 14.06
C MET A 1 10.43 10.89 13.42
N ARG A 2 11.29 11.79 12.91
CA ARG A 2 10.90 12.89 12.00
C ARG A 2 11.52 12.61 10.64
N CYS A 3 11.09 11.53 9.99
CA CYS A 3 11.60 11.16 8.66
C CYS A 3 10.97 12.04 7.57
N PHE A 4 9.70 12.45 7.73
CA PHE A 4 9.07 13.43 6.83
C PHE A 4 9.03 14.81 7.47
N ASN A 5 9.33 15.83 6.66
CA ASN A 5 9.24 17.23 7.04
C ASN A 5 8.37 17.99 6.02
N GLU A 6 8.17 19.29 6.25
CA GLU A 6 7.40 20.17 5.36
C GLU A 6 7.91 20.11 3.92
N ARG A 7 9.24 20.01 3.71
CA ARG A 7 9.86 19.94 2.38
C ARG A 7 9.49 18.68 1.60
N THR A 8 9.27 17.54 2.27
CA THR A 8 8.73 16.34 1.60
C THR A 8 7.34 16.63 1.04
N ILE A 9 6.48 17.23 1.85
CA ILE A 9 5.08 17.51 1.48
C ILE A 9 5.02 18.57 0.39
N GLU A 10 5.81 19.63 0.50
CA GLU A 10 5.99 20.66 -0.52
C GLU A 10 6.43 20.05 -1.84
N PHE A 11 7.49 19.24 -1.85
CA PHE A 11 7.97 18.60 -3.07
C PHE A 11 6.89 17.74 -3.74
N LEU A 12 6.16 16.93 -2.96
CA LEU A 12 5.12 16.06 -3.51
C LEU A 12 3.92 16.87 -4.06
N ASN A 13 3.61 18.02 -3.46
CA ASN A 13 2.61 18.95 -3.97
C ASN A 13 3.06 19.65 -5.25
N GLU A 14 4.30 20.11 -5.31
CA GLU A 14 4.88 20.68 -6.52
C GLU A 14 4.97 19.66 -7.65
N LEU A 15 5.38 18.43 -7.37
CA LEU A 15 5.40 17.33 -8.34
C LEU A 15 4.01 17.07 -8.91
N ARG A 16 2.97 17.10 -8.07
CA ARG A 16 1.57 16.95 -8.52
C ARG A 16 1.17 18.03 -9.53
N LEU A 17 1.60 19.27 -9.33
CA LEU A 17 1.27 20.40 -10.19
C LEU A 17 2.14 20.47 -11.45
N ASN A 18 3.39 20.00 -11.37
CA ASN A 18 4.40 20.15 -12.41
C ASN A 18 4.87 18.79 -12.99
N ASN A 19 3.98 17.79 -13.05
CA ASN A 19 4.35 16.41 -13.40
C ASN A 19 4.67 16.26 -14.89
N ASN A 20 5.85 16.74 -15.28
CA ASN A 20 6.43 16.59 -16.59
C ASN A 20 7.91 16.20 -16.47
N ARG A 21 8.47 15.64 -17.55
CA ARG A 21 9.80 15.05 -17.53
C ARG A 21 10.90 16.09 -17.28
N VAL A 22 10.79 17.27 -17.89
CA VAL A 22 11.80 18.34 -17.77
C VAL A 22 11.89 18.79 -16.32
N TRP A 23 10.76 19.18 -15.73
CA TRP A 23 10.69 19.62 -14.35
C TRP A 23 11.22 18.58 -13.38
N PHE A 24 10.85 17.29 -13.54
CA PHE A 24 11.34 16.25 -12.64
C PHE A 24 12.86 16.03 -12.76
N LEU A 25 13.43 16.14 -13.96
CA LEU A 25 14.87 15.99 -14.16
C LEU A 25 15.66 17.12 -13.49
N GLU A 26 15.20 18.37 -13.63
CA GLU A 26 15.77 19.54 -12.95
C GLU A 26 15.68 19.42 -11.43
N ASN A 27 14.61 18.81 -10.94
CA ASN A 27 14.32 18.66 -9.51
C ASN A 27 14.77 17.31 -8.92
N LYS A 28 15.48 16.48 -9.69
CA LYS A 28 15.81 15.09 -9.30
C LYS A 28 16.67 15.00 -8.04
N ASN A 29 17.60 15.93 -7.86
CA ASN A 29 18.43 15.96 -6.65
C ASN A 29 17.61 16.35 -5.40
N ARG A 30 16.66 17.28 -5.57
CA ARG A 30 15.72 17.67 -4.51
C ARG A 30 14.78 16.50 -4.17
N PHE A 31 14.27 15.78 -5.17
CA PHE A 31 13.50 14.54 -4.95
C PHE A 31 14.28 13.53 -4.10
N LYS A 32 15.54 13.26 -4.46
CA LYS A 32 16.37 12.31 -3.72
C LYS A 32 16.53 12.69 -2.26
N LYS A 33 16.87 13.97 -2.02
CA LYS A 33 17.15 14.49 -0.68
C LYS A 33 15.90 14.60 0.19
N GLU A 34 14.84 15.20 -0.34
CA GLU A 34 13.66 15.60 0.43
C GLU A 34 12.55 14.55 0.43
N VAL A 35 12.64 13.50 -0.43
CA VAL A 35 11.61 12.45 -0.52
C VAL A 35 12.22 11.04 -0.47
N GLU A 36 13.14 10.70 -1.36
CA GLU A 36 13.62 9.31 -1.51
C GLU A 36 14.35 8.81 -0.25
N ILE A 37 15.31 9.59 0.27
CA ILE A 37 16.06 9.27 1.48
C ILE A 37 15.13 9.21 2.71
N PRO A 38 14.33 10.25 3.00
CA PRO A 38 13.26 10.22 4.01
C PRO A 38 12.37 8.98 3.98
N PHE A 39 11.86 8.62 2.80
CA PHE A 39 10.95 7.50 2.63
C PHE A 39 11.66 6.15 2.82
N ASN A 40 12.94 6.06 2.45
CA ASN A 40 13.76 4.88 2.73
C ASN A 40 13.97 4.67 4.24
N THR A 41 14.32 5.73 4.97
CA THR A 41 14.46 5.68 6.44
C THR A 41 13.13 5.28 7.09
N PHE A 42 12.03 5.95 6.73
CA PHE A 42 10.69 5.62 7.21
C PHE A 42 10.32 4.15 6.97
N THR A 43 10.57 3.65 5.75
CA THR A 43 10.25 2.26 5.41
C THR A 43 11.11 1.29 6.21
N THR A 44 12.37 1.62 6.46
CA THR A 44 13.28 0.79 7.28
C THR A 44 12.78 0.70 8.72
N ASP A 45 12.42 1.83 9.31
CA ASP A 45 11.87 1.87 10.67
C ASP A 45 10.53 1.10 10.75
N LEU A 46 9.66 1.30 9.76
CA LEU A 46 8.38 0.60 9.70
C LEU A 46 8.54 -0.92 9.54
N ILE A 47 9.55 -1.39 8.81
CA ILE A 47 9.87 -2.83 8.73
C ILE A 47 10.25 -3.37 10.11
N ILE A 48 11.05 -2.63 10.89
CA ILE A 48 11.47 -3.04 12.24
C ILE A 48 10.25 -3.14 13.15
N GLU A 49 9.39 -2.13 13.16
CA GLU A 49 8.18 -2.09 13.99
C GLU A 49 7.17 -3.19 13.61
N LEU A 50 7.08 -3.54 12.32
CA LEU A 50 6.13 -4.55 11.84
C LEU A 50 6.64 -6.00 11.97
N LYS A 51 7.90 -6.23 12.36
CA LYS A 51 8.47 -7.59 12.51
C LYS A 51 7.60 -8.57 13.32
N PRO A 52 7.00 -8.18 14.47
CA PRO A 52 6.15 -9.09 15.24
C PRO A 52 4.87 -9.51 14.51
N TYR A 53 4.38 -8.69 13.57
CA TYR A 53 3.11 -8.89 12.87
C TYR A 53 3.28 -9.50 11.47
N ILE A 54 4.48 -9.42 10.90
CA ILE A 54 4.80 -9.92 9.57
C ILE A 54 5.99 -10.89 9.70
N PRO A 55 5.77 -12.09 10.27
CA PRO A 55 6.84 -13.05 10.45
C PRO A 55 7.42 -13.47 9.09
N ASN A 56 8.72 -13.76 9.07
CA ASN A 56 9.47 -14.19 7.87
C ASN A 56 9.66 -13.12 6.78
N SER A 57 9.38 -11.84 7.05
CA SER A 57 9.78 -10.76 6.15
C SER A 57 11.25 -10.39 6.38
N ASN A 58 12.19 -11.13 5.76
CA ASN A 58 13.61 -10.74 5.70
C ASN A 58 13.87 -9.64 4.65
N VAL A 59 12.88 -8.77 4.43
CA VAL A 59 12.92 -7.70 3.43
C VAL A 59 13.61 -6.47 4.01
N VAL A 60 14.28 -5.72 3.14
CA VAL A 60 14.76 -4.37 3.46
C VAL A 60 13.99 -3.33 2.64
N ALA A 61 14.12 -2.04 2.98
CA ALA A 61 13.35 -0.97 2.34
C ALA A 61 13.41 -1.00 0.79
N LYS A 62 14.58 -1.30 0.20
CA LYS A 62 14.73 -1.43 -1.27
C LYS A 62 13.90 -2.55 -1.90
N ASP A 63 13.47 -3.55 -1.12
CA ASP A 63 12.61 -4.66 -1.57
C ASP A 63 11.12 -4.25 -1.52
N CYS A 64 10.78 -3.34 -0.61
CA CYS A 64 9.41 -2.88 -0.36
C CYS A 64 9.02 -1.65 -1.19
N ILE A 65 9.95 -0.71 -1.44
CA ILE A 65 9.65 0.59 -2.06
C ILE A 65 9.40 0.45 -3.57
N PHE A 66 8.28 1.01 -4.03
CA PHE A 66 7.98 1.11 -5.46
C PHE A 66 8.71 2.27 -6.10
N ARG A 67 9.02 2.12 -7.41
CA ARG A 67 9.56 3.23 -8.21
C ARG A 67 8.56 4.39 -8.29
N ILE A 68 9.10 5.61 -8.32
CA ILE A 68 8.33 6.84 -8.51
C ILE A 68 7.77 6.96 -9.94
N TYR A 69 8.46 6.42 -10.94
CA TYR A 69 8.02 6.49 -12.34
C TYR A 69 6.75 5.68 -12.58
N ARG A 70 5.79 6.29 -13.30
CA ARG A 70 4.54 5.67 -13.71
C ARG A 70 4.77 4.82 -14.97
N ASP A 71 4.11 3.67 -15.05
CA ASP A 71 4.01 2.94 -16.31
C ASP A 71 2.86 3.54 -17.14
N VAL A 72 3.21 4.28 -18.19
CA VAL A 72 2.26 5.06 -18.99
C VAL A 72 1.87 4.37 -20.30
N ARG A 73 2.42 3.18 -20.60
CA ARG A 73 2.23 2.52 -21.90
C ARG A 73 0.77 2.26 -22.22
N PHE A 74 0.00 1.82 -21.22
CA PHE A 74 -1.40 1.42 -21.38
C PHE A 74 -2.39 2.33 -20.64
N GLY A 75 -1.90 3.29 -19.84
CA GLY A 75 -2.77 4.19 -19.05
C GLY A 75 -3.28 5.39 -19.84
N MET A 76 -4.49 5.87 -19.52
CA MET A 76 -4.99 7.17 -20.02
C MET A 76 -4.20 8.34 -19.44
N ASP A 77 -3.83 8.24 -18.16
CA ASP A 77 -2.91 9.19 -17.51
C ASP A 77 -1.48 8.97 -18.00
N LYS A 78 -0.92 9.97 -18.68
CA LYS A 78 0.43 9.98 -19.25
C LYS A 78 1.46 10.72 -18.41
N THR A 79 1.13 11.08 -17.16
CA THR A 79 2.11 11.71 -16.25
C THR A 79 3.33 10.80 -16.04
N PRO A 80 4.56 11.31 -16.13
CA PRO A 80 5.77 10.48 -16.05
C PRO A 80 6.01 9.89 -14.66
N CYS A 81 5.57 10.58 -13.61
CA CYS A 81 5.77 10.16 -12.23
C CYS A 81 4.43 9.92 -11.51
N LYS A 82 4.46 9.12 -10.46
CA LYS A 82 3.41 9.11 -9.43
C LYS A 82 3.52 10.38 -8.59
N ASN A 83 2.39 10.86 -8.06
CA ASN A 83 2.34 12.01 -7.13
C ASN A 83 2.48 11.58 -5.66
N HIS A 84 3.05 10.39 -5.44
CA HIS A 84 3.22 9.78 -4.14
C HIS A 84 4.42 8.83 -4.16
N VAL A 85 4.96 8.55 -2.98
CA VAL A 85 5.87 7.44 -2.74
C VAL A 85 5.13 6.34 -1.98
N SER A 86 5.47 5.09 -2.26
CA SER A 86 4.73 3.95 -1.73
C SER A 86 5.65 2.75 -1.47
N ALA A 87 5.31 1.94 -0.47
CA ALA A 87 6.00 0.70 -0.15
C ALA A 87 5.01 -0.43 0.18
N MET A 88 5.36 -1.67 -0.15
CA MET A 88 4.66 -2.88 0.29
C MET A 88 5.58 -3.70 1.19
N ILE A 89 5.21 -3.81 2.46
CA ILE A 89 5.93 -4.56 3.49
C ILE A 89 5.21 -5.89 3.66
N SER A 90 5.75 -6.92 3.02
CA SER A 90 5.26 -8.30 3.04
C SER A 90 6.44 -9.25 2.80
N PRO A 91 6.31 -10.55 3.10
CA PRO A 91 7.27 -11.54 2.63
C PRO A 91 7.43 -11.48 1.10
N GLY A 92 8.64 -11.22 0.62
CA GLY A 92 8.93 -11.01 -0.81
C GLY A 92 8.72 -9.57 -1.32
N GLY A 93 8.33 -8.65 -0.44
CA GLY A 93 8.23 -7.21 -0.72
C GLY A 93 7.31 -6.89 -1.90
N ARG A 94 7.63 -5.81 -2.63
CA ARG A 94 6.78 -5.30 -3.72
C ARG A 94 6.54 -6.26 -4.89
N LYS A 95 7.34 -7.34 -4.99
CA LYS A 95 7.22 -8.34 -6.05
C LYS A 95 6.17 -9.40 -5.72
N ASN A 96 5.90 -9.63 -4.43
CA ASN A 96 4.88 -10.54 -3.98
C ASN A 96 3.56 -9.78 -3.75
N LYS A 97 2.52 -10.13 -4.52
CA LYS A 97 1.21 -9.47 -4.50
C LYS A 97 0.11 -10.32 -3.86
N THR A 98 0.42 -11.56 -3.50
CA THR A 98 -0.54 -12.55 -3.02
C THR A 98 -0.43 -12.77 -1.53
N THR A 99 0.76 -12.56 -0.94
CA THR A 99 0.92 -12.61 0.51
C THR A 99 0.44 -11.30 1.15
N PRO A 100 -0.44 -11.36 2.16
CA PRO A 100 -0.84 -10.18 2.92
C PRO A 100 0.35 -9.44 3.50
N GLY A 101 0.26 -8.11 3.52
CA GLY A 101 1.23 -7.25 4.17
C GLY A 101 0.69 -5.83 4.28
N ILE A 102 1.54 -4.90 4.69
CA ILE A 102 1.17 -3.48 4.85
C ILE A 102 1.66 -2.70 3.62
N TYR A 103 0.71 -2.13 2.90
CA TYR A 103 0.98 -1.10 1.90
C TYR A 103 0.87 0.27 2.55
N VAL A 104 1.88 1.11 2.34
CA VAL A 104 1.86 2.52 2.75
C VAL A 104 2.12 3.40 1.54
N GLU A 105 1.38 4.50 1.44
CA GLU A 105 1.52 5.52 0.41
C GLU A 105 1.47 6.90 1.05
N ILE A 106 2.38 7.78 0.64
CA ILE A 106 2.47 9.15 1.11
C ILE A 106 2.50 10.08 -0.10
N SER A 107 1.54 11.01 -0.12
CA SER A 107 1.44 12.09 -1.10
C SER A 107 1.47 13.44 -0.38
N GLY A 108 1.55 14.54 -1.13
CA GLY A 108 1.43 15.88 -0.55
C GLY A 108 0.03 16.20 0.01
N GLN A 109 -0.94 15.30 -0.15
CA GLN A 109 -2.35 15.51 0.23
C GLN A 109 -2.82 14.55 1.33
N ALA A 110 -2.27 13.35 1.37
CA ALA A 110 -2.70 12.30 2.28
C ALA A 110 -1.64 11.22 2.45
N MET A 111 -1.70 10.55 3.59
CA MET A 111 -1.10 9.23 3.82
C MET A 111 -2.20 8.17 3.75
N ARG A 112 -1.90 7.03 3.14
CA ARG A 112 -2.78 5.86 3.08
C ARG A 112 -2.03 4.64 3.59
N VAL A 113 -2.73 3.85 4.38
CA VAL A 113 -2.26 2.54 4.85
C VAL A 113 -3.32 1.52 4.43
N LEU A 114 -2.90 0.47 3.74
CA LEU A 114 -3.77 -0.63 3.31
C LEU A 114 -3.13 -1.96 3.71
N SER A 115 -3.96 -2.99 3.86
CA SER A 115 -3.50 -4.35 4.14
C SER A 115 -4.33 -5.36 3.36
N GLY A 116 -3.77 -6.54 3.12
CA GLY A 116 -4.43 -7.66 2.45
C GLY A 116 -3.72 -8.11 1.17
N CYS A 117 -4.46 -8.83 0.33
CA CYS A 117 -3.97 -9.37 -0.94
C CYS A 117 -4.49 -8.52 -2.10
N TYR A 118 -3.71 -8.40 -3.19
CA TYR A 118 -4.11 -7.55 -4.33
C TYR A 118 -4.37 -8.32 -5.63
N VAL A 119 -3.52 -9.29 -5.98
CA VAL A 119 -3.60 -9.99 -7.28
C VAL A 119 -3.63 -11.49 -7.07
N LEU A 120 -4.70 -11.98 -6.45
CA LEU A 120 -4.92 -13.41 -6.25
C LEU A 120 -5.42 -14.04 -7.55
N SER A 121 -4.90 -15.23 -7.86
CA SER A 121 -5.46 -16.11 -8.90
C SER A 121 -6.82 -16.65 -8.47
N THR A 122 -7.63 -17.13 -9.43
CA THR A 122 -8.94 -17.74 -9.14
C THR A 122 -8.85 -18.82 -8.06
N GLY A 123 -7.85 -19.70 -8.14
CA GLY A 123 -7.66 -20.75 -7.13
C GLY A 123 -7.28 -20.23 -5.75
N GLU A 124 -6.57 -19.11 -5.65
CA GLU A 124 -6.25 -18.47 -4.36
C GLU A 124 -7.46 -17.74 -3.77
N ILE A 125 -8.26 -17.07 -4.61
CA ILE A 125 -9.52 -16.45 -4.19
C ILE A 125 -10.44 -17.50 -3.58
N GLU A 126 -10.63 -18.63 -4.25
CA GLU A 126 -11.49 -19.71 -3.73
C GLU A 126 -10.96 -20.31 -2.42
N LYS A 127 -9.63 -20.39 -2.24
CA LYS A 127 -9.05 -20.80 -0.94
C LYS A 127 -9.38 -19.82 0.17
N VAL A 128 -9.24 -18.51 -0.08
CA VAL A 128 -9.56 -17.47 0.90
C VAL A 128 -11.05 -17.50 1.24
N ARG A 129 -11.91 -17.59 0.22
CA ARG A 129 -13.36 -17.69 0.38
C ARG A 129 -13.77 -18.93 1.16
N GLY A 130 -13.23 -20.09 0.81
CA GLY A 130 -13.47 -21.34 1.51
C GLY A 130 -13.01 -21.29 2.96
N HIS A 131 -11.87 -20.66 3.25
CA HIS A 131 -11.42 -20.49 4.63
C HIS A 131 -12.35 -19.60 5.45
N ILE A 132 -12.80 -18.46 4.89
CA ILE A 132 -13.78 -17.59 5.57
C ILE A 132 -15.11 -18.33 5.77
N PHE A 133 -15.60 -19.03 4.74
CA PHE A 133 -16.84 -19.81 4.81
C PHE A 133 -16.80 -20.89 5.90
N ASN A 134 -15.67 -21.55 6.07
CA ASN A 134 -15.50 -22.56 7.11
C ASN A 134 -15.27 -21.96 8.51
N ASN A 135 -15.15 -20.63 8.64
CA ASN A 135 -14.85 -19.93 9.89
C ASN A 135 -15.73 -18.68 10.09
N LEU A 136 -17.00 -18.73 9.68
CA LEU A 136 -17.87 -17.55 9.63
C LEU A 136 -18.04 -16.84 10.97
N GLU A 137 -18.26 -17.58 12.07
CA GLU A 137 -18.43 -16.99 13.41
C GLU A 137 -17.18 -16.24 13.86
N LYS A 138 -15.99 -16.82 13.59
CA LYS A 138 -14.72 -16.18 13.90
C LYS A 138 -14.52 -14.94 13.04
N PHE A 139 -14.81 -15.02 11.74
CA PHE A 139 -14.71 -13.87 10.85
C PHE A 139 -15.66 -12.75 11.28
N ASP A 140 -16.92 -13.09 11.57
CA ASP A 140 -17.95 -12.14 12.00
C ASP A 140 -17.59 -11.46 13.33
N SER A 141 -17.05 -12.20 14.31
CA SER A 141 -16.58 -11.61 15.55
C SER A 141 -15.39 -10.67 15.36
N LEU A 142 -14.48 -10.97 14.43
CA LEU A 142 -13.34 -10.08 14.10
C LEU A 142 -13.79 -8.77 13.46
N ILE A 143 -14.72 -8.81 12.50
CA ILE A 143 -15.18 -7.60 11.79
C ILE A 143 -16.15 -6.75 12.62
N LYS A 144 -16.80 -7.35 13.62
CA LYS A 144 -17.66 -6.65 14.59
C LYS A 144 -16.91 -6.19 15.84
N ALA A 145 -15.64 -6.59 16.01
CA ALA A 145 -14.85 -6.17 17.15
C ALA A 145 -14.79 -4.63 17.22
N PRO A 146 -14.98 -4.01 18.40
CA PRO A 146 -15.08 -2.55 18.52
C PRO A 146 -13.91 -1.79 17.91
N GLY A 147 -12.68 -2.31 18.06
CA GLY A 147 -11.48 -1.71 17.47
C GLY A 147 -11.48 -1.76 15.94
N PHE A 148 -11.98 -2.85 15.34
CA PHE A 148 -12.10 -2.97 13.90
C PHE A 148 -13.21 -2.07 13.36
N ALA A 149 -14.41 -2.14 13.95
CA ALA A 149 -15.58 -1.40 13.50
C ALA A 149 -15.39 0.12 13.62
N SER A 150 -14.73 0.60 14.69
CA SER A 150 -14.41 2.04 14.84
C SER A 150 -13.34 2.52 13.85
N THR A 151 -12.39 1.66 13.46
CA THR A 151 -11.30 2.02 12.55
C THR A 151 -11.71 1.92 11.08
N PHE A 152 -12.39 0.84 10.70
CA PHE A 152 -12.66 0.49 9.29
C PHE A 152 -14.14 0.59 8.92
N GLY A 153 -15.04 0.73 9.90
CA GLY A 153 -16.48 0.73 9.68
C GLY A 153 -17.01 -0.67 9.34
N HIS A 154 -17.91 -0.73 8.36
CA HIS A 154 -18.49 -1.96 7.85
C HIS A 154 -17.83 -2.38 6.54
N ILE A 155 -17.96 -3.66 6.20
CA ILE A 155 -17.40 -4.23 4.97
C ILE A 155 -18.12 -3.66 3.74
N ARG A 156 -17.36 -3.23 2.72
CA ARG A 156 -17.85 -2.56 1.50
C ARG A 156 -17.47 -3.33 0.23
N GLY A 157 -18.39 -3.35 -0.75
CA GLY A 157 -18.22 -4.02 -2.04
C GLY A 157 -19.51 -4.69 -2.53
N LYS A 158 -19.47 -5.39 -3.67
CA LYS A 158 -20.65 -6.06 -4.24
C LYS A 158 -20.76 -7.49 -3.75
N SER A 159 -21.85 -7.81 -3.05
CA SER A 159 -22.25 -9.19 -2.77
C SER A 159 -22.76 -9.86 -4.06
N ARG A 160 -22.50 -11.15 -4.21
CA ARG A 160 -23.17 -12.06 -5.14
C ARG A 160 -24.07 -12.94 -4.27
N ALA A 161 -25.31 -13.13 -4.71
CA ALA A 161 -26.41 -13.72 -3.95
C ALA A 161 -26.16 -15.10 -3.31
N VAL A 162 -25.07 -15.79 -3.67
CA VAL A 162 -24.74 -17.14 -3.19
C VAL A 162 -23.92 -17.11 -1.88
N PHE A 163 -23.35 -15.96 -1.50
CA PHE A 163 -22.50 -15.86 -0.31
C PHE A 163 -22.73 -14.58 0.51
N PRO A 164 -22.46 -14.59 1.83
CA PRO A 164 -22.36 -13.38 2.63
C PRO A 164 -21.46 -12.33 1.95
N ALA A 165 -21.83 -11.05 2.06
CA ALA A 165 -21.25 -9.98 1.26
C ALA A 165 -19.71 -9.92 1.29
N TYR A 166 -19.11 -10.25 2.44
CA TYR A 166 -17.66 -10.26 2.65
C TYR A 166 -16.89 -11.40 1.99
N ILE A 167 -17.53 -12.52 1.66
CA ILE A 167 -16.90 -13.62 0.92
C ILE A 167 -16.72 -13.24 -0.55
N VAL A 168 -17.62 -12.41 -1.07
CA VAL A 168 -17.62 -12.03 -2.49
C VAL A 168 -16.67 -10.87 -2.80
N MET A 169 -16.28 -10.11 -1.77
CA MET A 169 -15.47 -8.89 -1.93
C MET A 169 -13.96 -9.15 -2.10
N LEU A 170 -13.50 -10.37 -1.79
CA LEU A 170 -12.15 -10.86 -2.06
C LEU A 170 -12.15 -11.65 -3.38
#